data_AF-W7D4H5-F1
#
_entry.id   AF-W7D4H5-F1
#
_cell.length_a   1.000
_cell.length_b   1.000
_cell.length_c   1.000
_cell.angle_alpha   90.00
_cell.angle_beta   90.00
_cell.angle_gamma   90.00
#
_symmetry.space_group_name_H-M   'P 1'
#
loop_
_entity.id
_entity.type
_entity.pdbx_description
1 polymer ?
#
loop_
_entity_poly.entity_id
_entity_poly.type
_entity_poly.pdbx_seq_one_letter_code
_entity_poly.pdbx_strand_id
1 'polypeptide(L)' 'MPLSLSFLLIAFFIWVAENIASFFGAWYYPNQEVTWQLVGFGKITSWYLLIIISIMIIAELKFLKKDLQEDEKKPLIRD' A
#
# COMPACT_ATOMS: atom_id res chain seq x y z
N MET A 1 -17.97 -20.29 -4.26
CA MET A 1 -18.27 -18.88 -4.61
C MET A 1 -17.23 -18.39 -5.60
N PRO A 2 -17.59 -17.56 -6.59
CA PRO A 2 -16.62 -17.03 -7.55
C PRO A 2 -15.64 -16.09 -6.84
N LEU A 3 -14.33 -16.37 -6.94
CA LEU A 3 -13.28 -15.58 -6.28
C LEU A 3 -13.32 -14.10 -6.69
N SER A 4 -13.65 -13.81 -7.95
CA SER A 4 -13.80 -12.45 -8.47
C SER A 4 -14.90 -11.66 -7.76
N LEU A 5 -15.98 -12.33 -7.35
CA LEU A 5 -17.08 -11.68 -6.63
C LEU A 5 -16.65 -11.29 -5.22
N SER A 6 -15.86 -12.14 -4.54
CA SER A 6 -15.30 -11.82 -3.24
C SER A 6 -14.38 -10.59 -3.30
N PHE A 7 -13.48 -10.51 -4.29
CA PHE A 7 -12.61 -9.35 -4.46
C PHE A 7 -13.38 -8.06 -4.76
N LEU A 8 -14.44 -8.14 -5.58
CA LEU A 8 -15.29 -6.99 -5.88
C LEU A 8 -16.01 -6.50 -4.62
N LEU A 9 -16.58 -7.41 -3.82
CA LEU A 9 -17.25 -7.07 -2.57
C LEU A 9 -16.28 -6.44 -1.57
N ILE A 10 -15.07 -6.99 -1.41
CA ILE A 10 -14.05 -6.43 -0.52
C ILE A 10 -13.68 -5.00 -0.94
N ALA A 11 -13.39 -4.78 -2.23
CA ALA A 11 -13.08 -3.45 -2.75
C ALA A 11 -14.24 -2.46 -2.54
N PHE A 12 -15.48 -2.91 -2.77
CA PHE A 12 -16.68 -2.12 -2.54
C PHE A 12 -16.84 -1.71 -1.08
N PHE A 13 -16.70 -2.66 -0.14
CA PHE A 13 -16.83 -2.37 1.29
C PHE A 13 -15.73 -1.43 1.81
N ILE A 14 -14.48 -1.57 1.34
CA ILE A 14 -13.39 -0.65 1.68
C ILE A 14 -13.70 0.76 1.17
N TRP A 15 -14.18 0.88 -0.06
CA TRP A 15 -14.57 2.16 -0.63
C TRP A 15 -15.72 2.82 0.17
N VAL A 16 -16.74 2.05 0.56
CA VAL A 16 -17.82 2.55 1.42
C VAL A 16 -17.29 3.00 2.78
N ALA A 17 -16.43 2.20 3.42
CA ALA A 17 -15.85 2.53 4.72
C ALA A 17 -15.03 3.83 4.68
N GLU A 18 -14.26 4.07 3.61
CA GLU A 18 -13.50 5.30 3.42
C GLU A 18 -14.42 6.53 3.29
N ASN A 19 -15.49 6.42 2.49
CA ASN A 19 -16.44 7.51 2.31
C ASN A 19 -17.17 7.82 3.63
N ILE A 20 -17.50 6.80 4.42
CA ILE A 20 -18.06 6.94 5.76
C ILE A 20 -17.05 7.62 6.70
N ALA A 21 -15.80 7.15 6.76
CA ALA A 21 -14.78 7.74 7.62
C ALA A 21 -14.51 9.22 7.28
N SER A 22 -14.49 9.54 5.99
CA SER A 22 -14.39 10.92 5.48
C SER A 22 -15.63 11.77 5.80
N PHE A 23 -16.83 11.16 5.78
CA PHE A 23 -18.09 11.83 6.15
C PHE A 23 -18.18 12.13 7.66
N PHE A 24 -17.75 11.20 8.50
CA PHE A 24 -17.71 11.37 9.95
C PHE A 24 -16.54 12.23 10.44
N GLY A 25 -15.66 12.69 9.55
CA GLY A 25 -14.54 13.56 9.90
C GLY A 25 -13.43 12.86 10.70
N ALA A 26 -13.26 11.54 10.54
CA ALA A 26 -12.15 10.81 11.18
C ALA A 26 -10.78 11.35 10.74
N TRP A 27 -10.71 11.87 9.51
CA TRP A 27 -9.64 12.72 8.99
C TRP A 27 -10.20 13.61 7.88
N TYR A 28 -9.71 14.85 7.79
CA TYR A 28 -10.10 15.79 6.75
C TYR A 28 -8.97 15.98 5.74
N TYR A 29 -9.31 15.95 4.46
CA TYR A 29 -8.42 16.50 3.44
C TYR A 29 -8.60 18.03 3.44
N PRO A 30 -7.51 18.82 3.40
CA PRO A 30 -7.58 20.28 3.45
C PRO A 30 -8.35 20.89 2.26
N ASN A 31 -8.60 20.12 1.20
CA ASN A 31 -9.45 20.56 0.08
C ASN A 31 -10.95 20.31 0.29
N GLN A 32 -11.39 19.72 1.41
CA GLN A 32 -12.78 19.35 1.72
C GLN A 32 -13.39 20.15 2.88
N GLU A 33 -12.79 21.27 3.27
CA GLU A 33 -13.21 22.04 4.46
C GLU A 33 -14.58 22.73 4.33
N VAL A 34 -15.09 22.94 3.11
CA VAL A 34 -16.30 23.75 2.86
C VAL A 34 -17.50 22.91 2.40
N THR A 35 -17.27 21.79 1.71
CA THR A 35 -18.33 20.88 1.24
C THR A 35 -17.86 19.43 1.21
N TRP A 36 -18.69 18.51 1.70
CA TRP A 36 -18.41 17.08 1.57
C TRP A 36 -18.45 16.68 0.10
N GLN A 37 -17.37 16.03 -0.33
CA GLN A 37 -17.22 15.51 -1.70
C GLN A 37 -16.95 14.02 -1.58
N LEU A 38 -17.56 13.22 -2.45
CA LEU A 38 -17.25 11.79 -2.57
C LEU A 38 -15.73 11.62 -2.75
N VAL A 39 -15.15 10.66 -2.03
CA VAL A 39 -13.72 10.37 -2.17
C VAL A 39 -13.48 9.86 -3.59
N GLY A 40 -12.84 10.70 -4.40
CA GLY A 40 -12.61 10.41 -5.80
C GLY A 40 -11.78 9.14 -5.99
N PHE A 41 -12.13 8.37 -7.02
CA PHE A 41 -11.42 7.14 -7.43
C PHE A 41 -9.91 7.35 -7.65
N GLY A 42 -9.45 8.59 -7.84
CA GLY A 42 -8.03 8.94 -7.91
C GLY A 42 -7.22 8.54 -6.67
N LYS A 43 -7.84 8.47 -5.49
CA LYS A 43 -7.12 8.01 -4.27
C LYS A 43 -6.82 6.52 -4.27
N ILE A 44 -7.60 5.71 -4.99
CA ILE A 44 -7.36 4.27 -5.12
C ILE A 44 -6.02 4.03 -5.82
N THR A 45 -5.69 4.82 -6.84
CA THR A 45 -4.38 4.80 -7.49
C THR A 45 -3.25 5.14 -6.53
N SER A 46 -3.44 6.13 -5.64
CA SER A 46 -2.45 6.48 -4.62
C SER A 46 -2.23 5.35 -3.61
N TRP A 47 -3.28 4.66 -3.15
CA TRP A 47 -3.13 3.51 -2.26
C TRP A 47 -2.47 2.31 -2.93
N TYR A 48 -2.83 2.06 -4.19
CA TYR A 48 -2.20 1.01 -4.99
C TYR A 48 -0.70 1.27 -5.17
N LEU A 49 -0.32 2.52 -5.49
CA LEU A 49 1.06 2.93 -5.58
C LEU A 49 1.80 2.73 -4.25
N LEU A 50 1.17 3.07 -3.13
CA LEU A 50 1.77 2.94 -1.80
C LEU A 50 2.07 1.48 -1.45
N ILE A 51 1.18 0.54 -1.81
CA ILE A 51 1.40 -0.89 -1.64
C ILE A 51 2.56 -1.39 -2.52
N ILE A 52 2.61 -0.98 -3.79
CA ILE A 52 3.70 -1.35 -4.71
C ILE A 52 5.04 -0.87 -4.14
N ILE A 53 5.13 0.40 -3.75
CA ILE A 53 6.37 0.98 -3.23
C ILE A 53 6.78 0.26 -1.94
N SER A 54 5.83 -0.04 -1.04
CA SER A 54 6.12 -0.78 0.20
C SER A 54 6.74 -2.15 -0.07
N ILE A 55 6.18 -2.92 -1.01
CA ILE A 55 6.71 -4.25 -1.38
C ILE A 55 8.07 -4.10 -2.08
N MET A 56 8.23 -3.12 -2.97
CA MET A 56 9.48 -2.87 -3.68
C MET A 56 10.62 -2.56 -2.71
N ILE A 57 10.38 -1.68 -1.73
CA ILE A 57 11.36 -1.38 -0.68
C ILE A 57 11.76 -2.66 0.07
N ILE A 58 10.79 -3.48 0.48
CA ILE A 58 11.07 -4.74 1.21
C ILE A 58 11.86 -5.73 0.34
N ALA A 59 11.54 -5.82 -0.96
CA ALA A 59 12.23 -6.69 -1.90
C ALA A 59 13.70 -6.29 -2.08
N GLU A 60 13.96 -5.00 -2.31
CA GLU A 60 15.31 -4.44 -2.42
C GLU A 60 16.11 -4.64 -1.12
N LEU A 61 15.48 -4.40 0.04
CA LEU A 61 16.12 -4.59 1.34
C LEU A 61 16.50 -6.05 1.58
N LYS A 62 15.65 -7.00 1.18
CA LYS A 62 15.93 -8.44 1.27
C LYS A 62 17.06 -8.84 0.30
N PHE A 63 17.09 -8.26 -0.89
CA PHE A 63 18.14 -8.51 -1.88
C PHE A 63 19.50 -8.01 -1.37
N LEU A 64 19.59 -6.75 -0.94
CA LEU A 64 20.82 -6.18 -0.38
C LEU A 64 21.31 -6.93 0.85
N LYS A 65 20.40 -7.33 1.75
CA LYS A 65 20.77 -8.14 2.92
C LYS A 65 21.37 -9.49 2.50
N LYS A 66 20.86 -10.11 1.44
CA LYS A 66 21.38 -11.39 0.95
C LYS A 66 22.80 -11.23 0.41
N ASP A 67 23.07 -10.18 -0.36
CA ASP A 67 24.42 -9.88 -0.89
C ASP A 67 25.43 -9.67 0.25
N LEU A 68 25.07 -8.90 1.27
CA LEU A 68 25.92 -8.70 2.45
C LEU A 68 26.20 -10.00 3.21
N GLN A 69 25.20 -10.88 3.32
CA GLN A 69 25.37 -12.19 3.95
C GLN A 69 26.20 -13.17 3.12
N GLU A 70 26.16 -13.06 1.78
CA GLU A 70 27.02 -13.85 0.90
C GLU A 70 28.49 -13.38 0.99
N ASP A 71 28.73 -12.07 1.11
CA ASP A 71 30.08 -11.52 1.25
C ASP A 71 30.70 -11.85 2.63
N GLU A 72 29.92 -11.83 3.71
CA GLU A 72 30.37 -12.22 5.06
C GLU A 72 30.72 -13.73 5.14
N LYS A 73 29.99 -14.58 4.42
CA LYS A 73 30.22 -16.04 4.41
C LYS A 73 31.39 -16.47 3.51
N LYS A 74 31.95 -15.56 2.72
CA LYS A 74 33.08 -15.88 1.85
C LYS A 74 34.30 -16.19 2.73
N PRO A 75 34.91 -17.38 2.63
CA PRO A 75 36.04 -17.73 3.48
C PRO A 75 37.18 -16.72 3.27
N LEU A 76 37.77 -16.27 4.37
CA LEU A 76 38.96 -15.42 4.42
C LEU A 76 40.19 -16.20 3.93
N ILE A 77 40.19 -16.59 2.66
CA ILE A 77 41.38 -17.10 1.99
C ILE A 77 41.69 -16.10 0.89
N ARG A 78 42.52 -15.13 1.28
CA ARG A 78 43.34 -14.36 0.35
C ARG A 78 44.74 -14.95 0.47
N ASP A 79 45.21 -15.49 -0.63
CA ASP A 79 46.61 -15.88 -0.84
C ASP A 79 47.55 -14.67 -0.68
#